data_AF-A0A3M9YJD5-F1
#
_entry.id   AF-A0A3M9YJD5-F1
#
_cell.length_a   1.000
_cell.length_b   1.000
_cell.length_c   1.000
_cell.angle_alpha   90.00
_cell.angle_beta   90.00
_cell.angle_gamma   90.00
#
_symmetry.space_group_name_H-M   'P 1'
#
loop_
_entity.id
_entity.type
_entity.pdbx_description
1 polymer ?
#
loop_
_entity_poly.entity_id
_entity_poly.type
_entity_poly.pdbx_seq_one_letter_code
_entity_poly.pdbx_strand_id
1 'polypeptide(L)'
;MAQFPMGDIQRIQGKREQSLKNLKEALKIRLLVVPCDSIWALDIRISLLVAYRDFGMLSEAQKTVEQLEQEGALQNSFDRHCQVFHLKALLLADRGYISKAILQLEQLFYGTERQNFTRSFLWVILDLATLLRGRNPREGGKIAEVLFDHILVDQAPNKKLEESQLSAQNVLKIPEVDEDLALYTDAEEGTESVTVFDDLDPDPPRLLQLAEKALTLTRQRQSEAVDQLLQKEHVAWYRPQDLWVKFGGPPSDTSLMKAPIAK
;
A
#
# COMPACT_ATOMS: atom_id res chain seq x y z
N MET A 1 -11.49 -4.83 25.42
CA MET A 1 -11.27 -4.18 24.10
C MET A 1 -9.88 -3.52 23.93
N ALA A 2 -9.18 -3.08 24.98
CA ALA A 2 -7.83 -2.49 24.85
C ALA A 2 -6.67 -3.50 24.61
N GLN A 3 -6.93 -4.81 24.71
CA GLN A 3 -5.89 -5.85 24.61
C GLN A 3 -5.20 -5.87 23.23
N PHE A 4 -5.94 -5.64 22.15
CA PHE A 4 -5.34 -5.64 20.81
C PHE A 4 -4.31 -4.50 20.64
N PRO A 5 -4.66 -3.20 20.77
CA PRO A 5 -3.67 -2.12 20.71
C PRO A 5 -2.52 -2.27 21.72
N MET A 6 -2.83 -2.75 22.93
CA MET A 6 -1.80 -2.99 23.95
C MET A 6 -0.81 -4.08 23.52
N GLY A 7 -1.29 -5.12 22.84
CA GLY A 7 -0.47 -6.18 22.28
C GLY A 7 0.54 -5.65 21.25
N ASP A 8 0.13 -4.73 20.39
CA ASP A 8 1.03 -4.08 19.41
C ASP A 8 2.05 -3.15 20.07
N ILE A 9 1.62 -2.34 21.04
CA ILE A 9 2.53 -1.48 21.81
C ILE A 9 3.60 -2.34 22.49
N GLN A 10 3.20 -3.44 23.11
CA GLN A 10 4.12 -4.38 23.76
C GLN A 10 5.02 -5.09 22.76
N ARG A 11 4.55 -5.39 21.55
CA ARG A 11 5.38 -5.92 20.46
C ARG A 11 6.52 -4.96 20.13
N ILE A 12 6.20 -3.70 19.91
CA ILE A 12 7.18 -2.64 19.59
C ILE A 12 8.19 -2.47 20.73
N GLN A 13 7.75 -2.61 21.98
CA GLN A 13 8.60 -2.57 23.17
C GLN A 13 9.45 -3.84 23.39
N GLY A 14 9.33 -4.87 22.54
CA GLY A 14 10.04 -6.14 22.69
C GLY A 14 9.49 -7.05 23.79
N LYS A 15 8.33 -6.73 24.37
CA LYS A 15 7.69 -7.48 25.46
C LYS A 15 6.92 -8.70 24.92
N ARG A 16 7.68 -9.73 24.50
CA ARG A 16 7.17 -10.93 23.80
C ARG A 16 5.99 -11.59 24.50
N GLU A 17 6.13 -11.95 25.76
CA GLU A 17 5.10 -12.71 26.49
C GLU A 17 3.82 -11.91 26.65
N GLN A 18 3.93 -10.64 27.06
CA GLN A 18 2.78 -9.77 27.28
C GLN A 18 2.06 -9.48 25.95
N SER A 19 2.82 -9.20 24.89
CA SER A 19 2.29 -8.95 23.55
C SER A 19 1.47 -10.13 23.05
N LEU A 20 2.05 -11.33 23.05
CA LEU A 20 1.37 -12.54 22.57
C LEU A 20 0.17 -12.91 23.44
N LYS A 21 0.26 -12.74 24.76
CA LYS A 21 -0.87 -12.98 25.67
C LYS A 21 -2.05 -12.07 25.31
N ASN A 22 -1.79 -10.78 25.14
CA ASN A 22 -2.82 -9.79 24.83
C ASN A 22 -3.45 -9.99 23.45
N LEU A 23 -2.63 -10.24 22.42
CA LEU A 23 -3.13 -10.48 21.06
C LEU A 23 -3.95 -11.79 20.97
N LYS A 24 -3.50 -12.87 21.62
CA LYS A 24 -4.23 -14.16 21.64
C LYS A 24 -5.55 -14.03 22.39
N GLU A 25 -5.57 -13.34 23.53
CA GLU A 25 -6.81 -13.13 24.28
C GLU A 25 -7.78 -12.23 23.51
N ALA A 26 -7.28 -11.19 22.85
CA ALA A 26 -8.10 -10.35 21.98
C ALA A 26 -8.73 -11.14 20.83
N LEU A 27 -7.96 -12.02 20.17
CA LEU A 27 -8.48 -12.87 19.11
C LEU A 27 -9.53 -13.85 19.65
N LYS A 28 -9.25 -14.51 20.78
CA LYS A 28 -10.17 -15.45 21.42
C LYS A 28 -11.51 -14.78 21.71
N ILE A 29 -11.50 -13.62 22.35
CA ILE A 29 -12.74 -12.86 22.66
C ILE A 29 -13.44 -12.44 21.36
N ARG A 30 -12.69 -12.00 20.34
CA ARG A 30 -13.27 -11.56 19.06
C ARG A 30 -13.99 -12.70 18.35
N LEU A 31 -13.41 -13.89 18.31
CA LEU A 31 -14.00 -15.06 17.66
C LEU A 31 -15.26 -15.60 18.37
N LEU A 32 -15.56 -15.16 19.60
CA LEU A 32 -16.83 -15.47 20.25
C LEU A 32 -18.01 -14.67 19.71
N VAL A 33 -17.74 -13.54 19.03
CA VAL A 33 -18.78 -12.56 18.64
C VAL A 33 -18.81 -12.25 17.15
N VAL A 34 -17.73 -12.50 16.41
CA VAL A 34 -17.69 -12.29 14.96
C VAL A 34 -17.09 -13.51 14.24
N PRO A 35 -17.49 -13.75 12.98
CA PRO A 35 -16.85 -14.75 12.12
C PRO A 35 -15.34 -14.59 11.98
N CYS A 36 -14.63 -15.70 11.76
CA CYS A 36 -13.17 -15.72 11.65
C CYS A 36 -12.63 -15.01 10.40
N ASP A 37 -13.46 -14.88 9.37
CA ASP A 37 -13.20 -14.19 8.10
C ASP A 37 -13.54 -12.69 8.16
N SER A 38 -14.13 -12.20 9.25
CA SER A 38 -14.42 -10.78 9.41
C SER A 38 -13.14 -9.94 9.50
N ILE A 39 -13.16 -8.72 8.97
CA ILE A 39 -12.00 -7.82 8.98
C ILE A 39 -11.43 -7.60 10.39
N TRP A 40 -12.29 -7.60 11.41
CA TRP A 40 -11.92 -7.46 12.80
C TRP A 40 -11.12 -8.64 13.36
N ALA A 41 -11.45 -9.86 12.93
CA ALA A 41 -10.69 -11.05 13.29
C ALA A 41 -9.38 -11.11 12.49
N LEU A 42 -9.44 -10.78 11.19
CA LEU A 42 -8.27 -10.73 10.32
C LEU A 42 -7.20 -9.75 10.84
N ASP A 43 -7.58 -8.56 11.28
CA ASP A 43 -6.63 -7.56 11.81
C ASP A 43 -5.84 -8.08 13.03
N ILE A 44 -6.50 -8.78 13.95
CA ILE A 44 -5.81 -9.35 15.11
C ILE A 44 -4.88 -10.50 14.67
N ARG A 45 -5.29 -11.32 13.70
CA ARG A 45 -4.48 -12.42 13.16
C ARG A 45 -3.25 -11.93 12.41
N ILE A 46 -3.38 -10.88 11.60
CA ILE A 46 -2.25 -10.23 10.93
C ILE A 46 -1.30 -9.64 11.97
N SER A 47 -1.82 -9.05 13.05
CA SER A 47 -0.98 -8.51 14.13
C SER A 47 -0.25 -9.61 14.91
N LEU A 48 -0.90 -10.76 15.13
CA LEU A 48 -0.23 -11.97 15.64
C LEU A 48 0.86 -12.46 14.69
N LEU A 49 0.61 -12.48 13.38
CA LEU A 49 1.58 -12.86 12.37
C LEU A 49 2.81 -11.95 12.41
N VAL A 50 2.61 -10.62 12.46
CA VAL A 50 3.69 -9.64 12.63
C VAL A 50 4.46 -9.90 13.92
N ALA A 51 3.76 -10.12 15.05
CA ALA A 51 4.40 -10.42 16.33
C ALA A 51 5.24 -11.70 16.27
N TYR A 52 4.71 -12.78 15.71
CA TYR A 52 5.46 -14.03 15.55
C TYR A 52 6.71 -13.83 14.72
N ARG A 53 6.61 -13.14 13.57
CA ARG A 53 7.77 -12.81 12.75
C ARG A 53 8.80 -11.98 13.51
N ASP A 54 8.37 -10.89 14.15
CA ASP A 54 9.27 -9.97 14.86
C ASP A 54 10.00 -10.64 16.03
N PHE A 55 9.38 -11.64 16.67
CA PHE A 55 9.98 -12.43 17.74
C PHE A 55 10.73 -13.68 17.26
N GLY A 56 10.90 -13.88 15.95
CA GLY A 56 11.61 -15.03 15.38
C GLY A 56 10.87 -16.36 15.48
N MET A 57 9.56 -16.34 15.76
CA MET A 57 8.69 -17.51 15.85
C MET A 57 8.18 -17.90 14.45
N LEU A 58 9.13 -18.26 13.57
CA LEU A 58 8.86 -18.43 12.14
C LEU A 58 7.89 -19.59 11.84
N SER A 59 7.83 -20.61 12.69
CA SER A 59 6.91 -21.75 12.52
C SER A 59 5.45 -21.34 12.78
N GLU A 60 5.22 -20.57 13.84
CA GLU A 60 3.92 -20.03 14.22
C GLU A 60 3.44 -18.96 13.24
N ALA A 61 4.37 -18.13 12.75
CA ALA A 61 4.09 -17.17 11.69
C ALA A 61 3.63 -17.89 10.41
N GLN A 62 4.37 -18.92 9.97
CA GLN A 62 4.02 -19.72 8.80
C GLN A 62 2.66 -20.41 8.95
N LYS A 63 2.40 -21.04 10.09
CA LYS A 63 1.11 -21.66 10.38
C LYS A 63 -0.04 -20.64 10.31
N THR A 64 0.20 -19.42 10.78
CA THR A 64 -0.80 -18.34 10.74
C THR A 64 -1.10 -17.91 9.31
N VAL A 65 -0.09 -17.81 8.44
CA VAL A 65 -0.27 -17.56 7.00
C VAL A 65 -1.11 -18.66 6.36
N GLU A 66 -0.75 -19.93 6.58
CA GLU A 66 -1.46 -21.08 6.00
C GLU A 66 -2.95 -21.08 6.40
N GLN A 67 -3.25 -20.78 7.66
CA GLN A 67 -4.63 -20.66 8.12
C GLN A 67 -5.37 -19.49 7.45
N LEU A 68 -4.73 -18.33 7.32
CA LEU A 68 -5.32 -17.16 6.67
C LEU A 68 -5.60 -17.41 5.18
N GLU A 69 -4.74 -18.16 4.49
CA GLU A 69 -4.92 -18.51 3.08
C GLU A 69 -6.01 -19.59 2.88
N GLN A 70 -6.05 -20.63 3.73
CA GLN A 70 -7.01 -21.73 3.62
C GLN A 70 -8.45 -21.30 3.90
N GLU A 71 -8.66 -20.35 4.80
CA GLU A 71 -9.99 -19.87 5.17
C GLU A 71 -10.63 -18.96 4.10
N GLY A 72 -9.90 -18.59 3.04
CA GLY A 72 -10.45 -17.92 1.86
C GLY A 72 -10.88 -16.46 2.05
N ALA A 73 -10.82 -15.94 3.27
CA ALA A 73 -11.31 -14.60 3.63
C ALA A 73 -10.54 -13.44 3.00
N LEU A 74 -9.28 -13.65 2.60
CA LEU A 74 -8.40 -12.60 2.12
C LEU A 74 -8.86 -11.98 0.79
N GLN A 75 -9.57 -12.73 -0.05
CA GLN A 75 -10.04 -12.23 -1.34
C GLN A 75 -11.08 -11.12 -1.20
N ASN A 76 -11.78 -11.07 -0.06
CA ASN A 76 -12.78 -10.04 0.23
C ASN A 76 -12.16 -8.69 0.60
N SER A 77 -10.84 -8.64 0.83
CA SER A 77 -10.13 -7.41 1.21
C SER A 77 -8.74 -7.37 0.60
N PHE A 78 -8.61 -6.63 -0.50
CA PHE A 78 -7.33 -6.45 -1.19
C PHE A 78 -6.21 -5.94 -0.28
N ASP A 79 -6.52 -5.03 0.65
CA ASP A 79 -5.54 -4.52 1.60
C ASP A 79 -5.01 -5.62 2.54
N ARG A 80 -5.89 -6.47 3.08
CA ARG A 80 -5.51 -7.62 3.92
C ARG A 80 -4.78 -8.69 3.13
N HIS A 81 -5.19 -8.92 1.87
CA HIS A 81 -4.46 -9.78 0.94
C HIS A 81 -3.02 -9.30 0.77
N CYS A 82 -2.81 -8.01 0.47
CA CYS A 82 -1.47 -7.42 0.36
C CYS A 82 -0.66 -7.61 1.64
N GLN A 83 -1.25 -7.38 2.82
CA GLN A 83 -0.56 -7.54 4.10
C GLN A 83 -0.08 -8.98 4.35
N VAL A 84 -0.96 -9.97 4.15
CA VAL A 84 -0.61 -11.38 4.37
C VAL A 84 0.39 -11.87 3.34
N PHE A 85 0.19 -11.51 2.06
CA PHE A 85 1.10 -11.88 0.98
C PHE A 85 2.49 -11.27 1.20
N HIS A 86 2.55 -10.00 1.61
CA HIS A 86 3.79 -9.34 2.01
C HIS A 86 4.49 -10.10 3.14
N LEU A 87 3.79 -10.38 4.24
CA LEU A 87 4.37 -11.09 5.39
C LEU A 87 4.86 -12.50 5.02
N LYS A 88 4.13 -13.22 4.15
CA LYS A 88 4.54 -14.52 3.61
C LYS A 88 5.87 -14.42 2.86
N ALA A 89 6.03 -13.43 1.99
CA ALA A 89 7.29 -13.20 1.29
C ALA A 89 8.42 -12.82 2.26
N LEU A 90 8.14 -11.98 3.27
CA LEU A 90 9.15 -11.63 4.27
C LEU A 90 9.59 -12.84 5.11
N LEU A 91 8.69 -13.79 5.42
CA LEU A 91 9.06 -15.04 6.09
C LEU A 91 9.98 -15.92 5.23
N LEU A 92 9.82 -15.89 3.90
CA LEU A 92 10.78 -16.55 3.00
C LEU A 92 12.15 -15.87 3.09
N ALA A 93 12.18 -14.53 3.09
CA ALA A 93 13.43 -13.78 3.21
C ALA A 93 14.12 -14.05 4.55
N ASP A 94 13.37 -14.07 5.67
CA ASP A 94 13.91 -14.36 7.00
C ASP A 94 14.53 -15.76 7.12
N ARG A 95 14.13 -16.70 6.24
CA ARG A 95 14.69 -18.05 6.13
C ARG A 95 15.83 -18.16 5.11
N GLY A 96 16.25 -17.04 4.51
CA GLY A 96 17.30 -16.99 3.49
C GLY A 96 16.84 -17.29 2.06
N TYR A 97 15.54 -17.49 1.82
CA TYR A 97 14.99 -17.71 0.48
C TYR A 97 14.71 -16.38 -0.25
N ILE A 98 15.70 -15.48 -0.30
CA ILE A 98 15.58 -14.11 -0.80
C ILE A 98 15.00 -14.06 -2.23
N SER A 99 15.50 -14.90 -3.15
CA SER A 99 15.01 -14.92 -4.54
C SER A 99 13.53 -15.31 -4.64
N LYS A 100 13.04 -16.20 -3.76
CA LYS A 100 11.62 -16.58 -3.72
C LYS A 100 10.77 -15.48 -3.13
N ALA A 101 11.28 -14.77 -2.12
CA ALA A 101 10.61 -13.61 -1.54
C ALA A 101 10.45 -12.49 -2.59
N ILE A 102 11.52 -12.15 -3.32
CA ILE A 102 11.48 -11.17 -4.41
C ILE A 102 10.47 -11.59 -5.46
N LEU A 103 10.54 -12.84 -5.96
CA LEU A 103 9.61 -13.33 -6.98
C LEU A 103 8.15 -13.19 -6.54
N GLN A 104 7.83 -13.49 -5.27
CA GLN A 104 6.48 -13.31 -4.76
C GLN A 104 6.08 -11.83 -4.78
N LEU A 105 6.90 -10.95 -4.21
CA LEU A 105 6.58 -9.53 -4.17
C LEU A 105 6.49 -8.89 -5.56
N GLU A 106 7.32 -9.32 -6.52
CA GLU A 106 7.22 -8.92 -7.93
C GLU A 106 5.90 -9.40 -8.56
N GLN A 107 5.48 -10.65 -8.31
CA GLN A 107 4.18 -11.16 -8.78
C GLN A 107 3.02 -10.32 -8.25
N LEU A 108 3.06 -9.94 -6.97
CA LEU A 108 2.07 -9.05 -6.39
C LEU A 108 2.14 -7.65 -7.02
N PHE A 109 3.34 -7.13 -7.24
CA PHE A 109 3.55 -5.80 -7.84
C PHE A 109 2.99 -5.72 -9.25
N TYR A 110 3.45 -6.59 -10.16
CA TYR A 110 3.03 -6.61 -11.56
C TYR A 110 1.57 -7.06 -11.75
N GLY A 111 1.01 -7.79 -10.79
CA GLY A 111 -0.41 -8.17 -10.79
C GLY A 111 -1.35 -7.10 -10.24
N THR A 112 -0.84 -5.95 -9.79
CA THR A 112 -1.65 -4.88 -9.18
C THR A 112 -1.56 -3.60 -10.00
N GLU A 113 -2.70 -3.17 -10.53
CA GLU A 113 -2.81 -1.89 -11.23
C GLU A 113 -2.61 -0.71 -10.29
N ARG A 114 -2.05 0.39 -10.81
CA ARG A 114 -1.80 1.62 -10.04
C ARG A 114 -3.05 2.11 -9.31
N GLN A 115 -4.24 1.98 -9.90
CA GLN A 115 -5.48 2.41 -9.26
C GLN A 115 -5.80 1.68 -7.94
N ASN A 116 -5.25 0.48 -7.76
CA ASN A 116 -5.54 -0.40 -6.63
C ASN A 116 -4.53 -0.27 -5.49
N PHE A 117 -3.51 0.58 -5.61
CA PHE A 117 -2.50 0.74 -4.57
C PHE A 117 -3.16 1.15 -3.25
N THR A 118 -2.83 0.42 -2.19
CA THR A 118 -3.22 0.73 -0.81
C THR A 118 -1.99 1.05 0.01
N ARG A 119 -2.21 1.55 1.22
CA ARG A 119 -1.15 1.85 2.19
C ARG A 119 -0.26 0.63 2.41
N SER A 120 -0.87 -0.55 2.56
CA SER A 120 -0.14 -1.81 2.74
C SER A 120 0.67 -2.21 1.51
N PHE A 121 0.16 -1.91 0.31
CA PHE A 121 0.88 -2.15 -0.94
C PHE A 121 2.07 -1.20 -1.11
N LEU A 122 1.95 0.07 -0.70
CA LEU A 122 3.10 0.98 -0.67
C LEU A 122 4.23 0.48 0.25
N TRP A 123 3.90 -0.26 1.31
CA TRP A 123 4.89 -0.95 2.14
C TRP A 123 5.54 -2.14 1.43
N VAL A 124 4.79 -2.86 0.60
CA VAL A 124 5.34 -3.91 -0.27
C VAL A 124 6.40 -3.32 -1.20
N ILE A 125 6.11 -2.17 -1.83
CA ILE A 125 7.04 -1.50 -2.75
C ILE A 125 8.37 -1.18 -2.06
N LEU A 126 8.34 -0.58 -0.86
CA LEU A 126 9.55 -0.25 -0.10
C LEU A 126 10.39 -1.49 0.25
N ASP A 127 9.74 -2.57 0.69
CA ASP A 127 10.43 -3.78 1.14
C ASP A 127 10.94 -4.60 -0.06
N LEU A 128 10.21 -4.61 -1.19
CA LEU A 128 10.69 -5.18 -2.46
C LEU A 128 11.91 -4.42 -2.97
N ALA A 129 11.87 -3.07 -2.99
CA ALA A 129 13.01 -2.24 -3.36
C ALA A 129 14.25 -2.54 -2.50
N THR A 130 14.04 -2.72 -1.19
CA THR A 130 15.11 -3.11 -0.24
C THR A 130 15.71 -4.48 -0.59
N LEU A 131 14.87 -5.49 -0.84
CA LEU A 131 15.32 -6.84 -1.19
C LEU A 131 16.06 -6.89 -2.54
N LEU A 132 15.56 -6.18 -3.56
CA LEU A 132 16.19 -6.08 -4.87
C LEU A 132 17.60 -5.50 -4.77
N ARG A 133 17.75 -4.38 -4.04
CA ARG A 133 19.05 -3.74 -3.81
C ARG A 133 20.02 -4.62 -3.04
N GLY A 134 19.53 -5.34 -2.03
CA GLY A 134 20.38 -6.25 -1.28
C GLY A 134 20.84 -7.46 -2.09
N ARG A 135 20.00 -7.99 -2.99
CA ARG A 135 20.37 -9.10 -3.87
C ARG A 135 21.38 -8.69 -4.95
N ASN A 136 21.15 -7.56 -5.62
CA ASN A 136 22.05 -7.03 -6.64
C ASN A 136 22.03 -5.49 -6.60
N PRO A 137 23.03 -4.82 -5.99
CA PRO A 137 23.02 -3.38 -5.85
C PRO A 137 22.97 -2.60 -7.18
N ARG A 138 23.52 -3.15 -8.27
CA ARG A 138 23.56 -2.46 -9.57
C ARG A 138 22.27 -2.64 -10.36
N GLU A 139 21.89 -3.88 -10.62
CA GLU A 139 20.70 -4.17 -11.44
C GLU A 139 19.42 -4.02 -10.62
N GLY A 140 19.41 -4.57 -9.40
CA GLY A 140 18.28 -4.44 -8.48
C GLY A 140 18.07 -2.99 -8.03
N GLY A 141 19.13 -2.16 -8.00
CA GLY A 141 19.00 -0.72 -7.78
C GLY A 141 18.15 -0.02 -8.83
N LYS A 142 18.39 -0.31 -10.11
CA LYS A 142 17.62 0.27 -11.22
C LYS A 142 16.16 -0.21 -11.22
N ILE A 143 15.95 -1.51 -10.99
CA ILE A 143 14.59 -2.06 -10.90
C ILE A 143 13.85 -1.44 -9.72
N ALA A 144 14.51 -1.31 -8.57
CA ALA A 144 13.93 -0.73 -7.36
C ALA A 144 13.48 0.72 -7.56
N GLU A 145 14.23 1.54 -8.31
CA GLU A 145 13.84 2.93 -8.60
C GLU A 145 12.52 3.00 -9.38
N VAL A 146 12.33 2.13 -10.37
CA VAL A 146 11.12 2.12 -11.22
C VAL A 146 9.87 1.67 -10.45
N LEU A 147 10.01 1.00 -9.31
CA LEU A 147 8.85 0.62 -8.49
C LEU A 147 8.10 1.83 -7.90
N PHE A 148 8.74 2.99 -7.86
CA PHE A 148 8.19 4.21 -7.26
C PHE A 148 7.47 5.12 -8.27
N ASP A 149 7.26 4.62 -9.48
CA ASP A 149 6.61 5.34 -10.57
C ASP A 149 5.16 5.71 -10.24
N HIS A 150 4.80 6.94 -10.60
CA HIS A 150 3.47 7.54 -10.42
C HIS A 150 2.97 7.55 -8.96
N ILE A 151 3.89 7.67 -8.00
CA ILE A 151 3.56 7.84 -6.58
C ILE A 151 3.45 9.33 -6.23
N LEU A 152 4.29 10.17 -6.82
CA LEU A 152 4.26 11.62 -6.70
C LEU A 152 3.89 12.26 -8.04
N VAL A 153 3.52 13.54 -7.99
CA VAL A 153 3.29 14.38 -9.17
C VAL A 153 4.03 15.70 -8.98
N ASP A 154 4.67 16.19 -10.04
CA ASP A 154 5.30 17.52 -10.04
C ASP A 154 4.22 18.61 -10.09
N GLN A 155 4.32 19.59 -9.19
CA GLN A 155 3.42 20.74 -9.13
C GLN A 155 4.04 21.99 -9.78
N ALA A 156 5.26 21.90 -10.31
CA ALA A 156 5.82 22.98 -11.11
C ALA A 156 4.87 23.30 -12.29
N PRO A 157 4.70 24.58 -12.65
CA PRO A 157 3.80 24.98 -13.73
C PRO A 157 4.26 24.31 -15.03
N ASN A 158 3.50 23.31 -15.46
CA ASN A 158 3.76 22.58 -16.67
C ASN A 158 3.26 23.44 -17.83
N LYS A 159 4.16 24.26 -18.42
CA LYS A 159 3.84 25.14 -19.56
C LYS A 159 3.12 24.40 -20.70
N LYS A 160 3.34 23.09 -20.85
CA LYS A 160 2.66 22.26 -21.85
C LYS A 160 1.16 22.04 -21.55
N LEU A 161 0.78 21.92 -20.28
CA LEU A 161 -0.63 21.79 -19.87
C LEU A 161 -1.39 23.11 -20.10
N GLU A 162 -0.75 24.25 -19.83
CA GLU A 162 -1.33 25.56 -20.15
C GLU A 162 -1.52 25.75 -21.65
N GLU A 163 -0.54 25.38 -22.49
CA GLU A 163 -0.65 25.44 -23.95
C GLU A 163 -1.75 24.51 -24.51
N SER A 164 -1.92 23.31 -23.95
CA SER A 164 -3.01 22.39 -24.33
C SER A 164 -4.39 22.90 -23.88
N GLN A 165 -4.47 23.53 -22.71
CA GLN A 165 -5.72 24.11 -22.19
C GLN A 165 -6.12 25.40 -22.91
N LEU A 166 -5.17 26.26 -23.27
CA LEU A 166 -5.38 27.45 -24.10
C LEU A 166 -5.81 27.08 -25.54
N SER A 167 -5.29 25.97 -26.06
CA SER A 167 -5.70 25.45 -27.37
C SER A 167 -7.12 24.86 -27.35
N ALA A 168 -7.50 24.18 -26.25
CA ALA A 168 -8.85 23.64 -26.08
C ALA A 168 -9.92 24.73 -25.82
N GLN A 169 -9.57 25.81 -25.11
CA GLN A 169 -10.48 26.94 -24.87
C GLN A 169 -10.80 27.75 -26.14
N ASN A 170 -9.93 27.73 -27.16
CA ASN A 170 -10.19 28.41 -28.44
C ASN A 170 -11.12 27.62 -29.38
N VAL A 171 -11.46 26.37 -29.06
CA VAL A 171 -12.37 25.53 -29.87
C VAL A 171 -13.82 25.59 -29.36
N LEU A 172 -14.05 25.99 -28.11
CA LEU A 172 -15.39 26.15 -27.53
C LEU A 172 -15.93 27.59 -27.68
N LYS A 173 -16.10 28.06 -28.92
CA LYS A 173 -17.12 29.07 -29.23
C LYS A 173 -18.35 28.34 -29.76
N ILE A 174 -19.24 27.98 -28.83
CA ILE A 174 -20.58 27.48 -29.16
C ILE A 174 -21.38 28.68 -29.69
N PRO A 175 -22.05 28.60 -30.85
CA PRO A 175 -23.00 29.62 -31.27
C PRO A 175 -24.26 29.54 -30.40
N GLU A 176 -24.78 30.69 -29.96
CA GLU A 176 -26.09 30.80 -29.32
C GLU A 176 -27.17 30.17 -30.21
N VAL A 177 -27.98 29.26 -29.66
CA VAL A 177 -29.19 28.77 -30.31
C VAL A 177 -30.33 28.69 -29.29
N ASP A 178 -31.47 29.21 -29.72
CA ASP A 178 -32.75 29.46 -29.04
C ASP A 178 -33.32 28.30 -28.22
N GLU A 179 -33.92 28.69 -27.08
CA GLU A 179 -34.83 27.90 -26.26
C GLU A 179 -36.14 27.64 -27.03
N ASP A 180 -36.35 26.41 -27.51
CA ASP A 180 -37.68 25.78 -27.63
C ASP A 180 -37.56 24.38 -28.27
N LEU A 181 -37.42 23.33 -27.45
CA LEU A 181 -38.11 22.03 -27.61
C LEU A 181 -37.63 21.04 -26.53
N ALA A 182 -38.42 20.92 -25.46
CA ALA A 182 -38.37 19.77 -24.58
C ALA A 182 -39.27 18.66 -25.16
N LEU A 183 -38.77 17.44 -25.32
CA LEU A 183 -39.54 16.18 -25.20
C LEU A 183 -38.64 14.92 -25.29
N TYR A 184 -38.57 14.21 -24.16
CA TYR A 184 -38.33 12.78 -23.91
C TYR A 184 -37.61 11.90 -24.95
N THR A 185 -36.49 11.31 -24.52
CA THR A 185 -36.22 9.86 -24.60
C THR A 185 -35.23 9.44 -23.50
N ASP A 186 -35.59 8.40 -22.75
CA ASP A 186 -34.69 7.65 -21.86
C ASP A 186 -33.60 6.95 -22.67
N ALA A 187 -32.33 7.17 -22.32
CA ALA A 187 -31.22 6.27 -22.65
C ALA A 187 -30.04 6.52 -21.69
N GLU A 188 -29.51 5.42 -21.16
CA GLU A 188 -28.29 5.34 -20.39
C GLU A 188 -27.12 6.01 -21.13
N GLU A 189 -26.29 6.77 -20.42
CA GLU A 189 -24.88 6.88 -20.81
C GLU A 189 -24.03 7.10 -19.56
N GLY A 190 -23.36 6.01 -19.19
CA GLY A 190 -22.30 6.01 -18.20
C GLY A 190 -21.26 7.03 -18.58
N THR A 191 -20.96 7.92 -17.64
CA THR A 191 -19.67 8.60 -17.61
C THR A 191 -18.64 7.58 -17.13
N GLU A 192 -18.35 6.59 -17.98
CA GLU A 192 -17.09 5.88 -17.91
C GLU A 192 -16.00 6.90 -18.29
N SER A 193 -15.41 7.53 -17.27
CA SER A 193 -14.07 8.08 -17.43
C SER A 193 -13.12 6.89 -17.58
N VAL A 194 -13.06 6.34 -18.80
CA VAL A 194 -11.98 5.46 -19.23
C VAL A 194 -10.72 6.31 -19.20
N THR A 195 -10.04 6.31 -18.05
CA THR A 195 -8.66 6.77 -17.96
C THR A 195 -7.82 5.60 -18.43
N VAL A 196 -7.44 5.65 -19.71
CA VAL A 196 -6.43 4.77 -20.29
C VAL A 196 -5.13 5.05 -19.53
N PHE A 197 -4.75 4.16 -18.62
CA PHE A 197 -3.55 4.29 -17.78
C PHE A 197 -2.24 3.88 -18.50
N ASP A 198 -2.30 3.52 -19.78
CA ASP A 198 -1.15 3.00 -20.56
C ASP A 198 -0.28 4.07 -21.24
N ASP A 199 -0.65 5.36 -21.15
CA ASP A 199 0.01 6.46 -21.88
C ASP A 199 0.74 7.48 -20.99
N LEU A 200 0.97 7.19 -19.70
CA LEU A 200 1.77 8.07 -18.85
C LEU A 200 3.27 7.82 -19.10
N ASP A 201 3.99 8.87 -19.50
CA ASP A 201 5.45 8.84 -19.58
C ASP A 201 6.02 8.47 -18.20
N PRO A 202 7.03 7.57 -18.12
CA PRO A 202 7.63 7.17 -16.85
C PRO A 202 8.19 8.38 -16.10
N ASP A 203 8.03 8.39 -14.78
CA ASP A 203 8.47 9.49 -13.93
C ASP A 203 10.00 9.70 -14.08
N PRO A 204 10.47 10.97 -14.07
CA PRO A 204 11.90 11.25 -14.14
C PRO A 204 12.61 10.70 -12.89
N PRO A 205 13.91 10.34 -12.97
CA PRO A 205 14.65 9.77 -11.83
C PRO A 205 14.59 10.60 -10.55
N ARG A 206 14.49 11.94 -10.66
CA ARG A 206 14.26 12.85 -9.53
C ARG A 206 13.01 12.47 -8.75
N LEU A 207 11.89 12.27 -9.45
CA LEU A 207 10.59 12.04 -8.83
C LEU A 207 10.51 10.65 -8.21
N LEU A 208 11.10 9.64 -8.84
CA LEU A 208 11.24 8.28 -8.29
C LEU A 208 11.99 8.28 -6.94
N GLN A 209 13.14 8.98 -6.88
CA GLN A 209 13.93 9.10 -5.64
C GLN A 209 13.17 9.86 -4.54
N LEU A 210 12.43 10.91 -4.91
CA LEU A 210 11.60 11.66 -3.97
C LEU A 210 10.42 10.83 -3.46
N ALA A 211 9.79 10.03 -4.32
CA ALA A 211 8.69 9.14 -3.97
C ALA A 211 9.12 8.11 -2.93
N GLU A 212 10.25 7.44 -3.16
CA GLU A 212 10.83 6.51 -2.19
C GLU A 212 11.10 7.19 -0.84
N LYS A 213 11.73 8.37 -0.88
CA LYS A 213 12.06 9.13 0.34
C LYS A 213 10.80 9.53 1.10
N ALA A 214 9.80 10.05 0.41
CA ALA A 214 8.53 10.45 0.99
C ALA A 214 7.81 9.25 1.62
N LEU A 215 7.77 8.10 0.94
CA LEU A 215 7.17 6.88 1.49
C LEU A 215 7.93 6.36 2.71
N THR A 216 9.26 6.42 2.68
CA THR A 216 10.11 6.02 3.81
C THR A 216 9.81 6.87 5.06
N LEU A 217 9.77 8.19 4.91
CA LEU A 217 9.40 9.12 5.98
C LEU A 217 7.96 8.88 6.48
N THR A 218 7.04 8.60 5.56
CA THR A 218 5.65 8.28 5.89
C THR A 218 5.52 7.00 6.70
N ARG A 219 6.28 5.95 6.35
CA ARG A 219 6.34 4.69 7.12
C ARG A 219 6.90 4.93 8.53
N GLN A 220 7.88 5.81 8.64
CA GLN A 220 8.51 6.22 9.91
C GLN A 220 7.68 7.21 10.73
N ARG A 221 6.48 7.58 10.27
CA ARG A 221 5.56 8.52 10.93
C ARG A 221 6.14 9.93 11.13
N GLN A 222 7.03 10.34 10.23
CA GLN A 222 7.62 11.68 10.23
C GLN A 222 6.81 12.62 9.34
N SER A 223 5.56 12.90 9.72
CA SER A 223 4.63 13.69 8.90
C SER A 223 5.16 15.08 8.56
N GLU A 224 5.75 15.78 9.54
CA GLU A 224 6.34 17.11 9.32
C GLU A 224 7.47 17.08 8.29
N ALA A 225 8.33 16.05 8.32
CA ALA A 225 9.42 15.90 7.36
C ALA A 225 8.90 15.58 5.95
N VAL A 226 7.80 14.83 5.84
CA VAL A 226 7.11 14.60 4.56
C VAL A 226 6.59 15.92 4.01
N ASP A 227 5.85 16.69 4.80
CA ASP A 227 5.24 17.95 4.37
C ASP A 227 6.32 18.95 3.91
N GLN A 228 7.41 19.07 4.68
CA GLN A 228 8.56 19.89 4.31
C GLN A 228 9.22 19.42 2.99
N LEU A 229 9.35 18.10 2.78
CA LEU A 229 9.92 17.54 1.56
C LEU A 229 9.05 17.86 0.34
N LEU A 230 7.75 17.59 0.43
CA LEU A 230 6.79 17.81 -0.65
C LEU A 230 6.72 19.30 -1.03
N GLN A 231 6.64 20.19 -0.03
CA GLN A 231 6.62 21.63 -0.24
C GLN A 231 7.91 22.15 -0.87
N LYS A 232 9.07 21.72 -0.36
CA LYS A 232 10.38 22.18 -0.85
C LYS A 232 10.64 21.76 -2.29
N GLU A 233 10.25 20.54 -2.66
CA GLU A 233 10.53 19.98 -3.98
C GLU A 233 9.44 20.27 -5.01
N HIS A 234 8.37 20.97 -4.58
CA HIS A 234 7.18 21.30 -5.38
C HIS A 234 6.50 20.06 -5.96
N VAL A 235 6.30 19.03 -5.13
CA VAL A 235 5.67 17.77 -5.52
C VAL A 235 4.52 17.44 -4.56
N ALA A 236 3.56 16.64 -5.01
CA ALA A 236 2.48 16.15 -4.17
C ALA A 236 2.26 14.65 -4.36
N TRP A 237 1.57 14.02 -3.41
CA TRP A 237 1.07 12.66 -3.61
C TRP A 237 0.15 12.63 -4.82
N TYR A 238 0.40 11.72 -5.75
CA TYR A 238 -0.48 11.52 -6.90
C TYR A 238 -1.90 11.16 -6.42
N ARG A 239 -1.98 10.29 -5.40
CA ARG A 239 -3.22 9.88 -4.74
C ARG A 239 -3.06 9.81 -3.23
N PRO A 240 -3.39 10.88 -2.48
CA PRO A 240 -3.29 10.90 -1.02
C PRO A 240 -4.09 9.77 -0.33
N GLN A 241 -5.20 9.32 -0.94
CA GLN A 241 -6.04 8.26 -0.42
C GLN A 241 -5.37 6.88 -0.38
N ASP A 242 -4.30 6.68 -1.15
CA ASP A 242 -3.53 5.44 -1.10
C ASP A 242 -2.86 5.29 0.26
N LEU A 243 -2.59 6.39 0.97
CA LEU A 243 -1.98 6.39 2.30
C LEU A 243 -2.99 6.24 3.44
N TRP A 244 -4.29 6.25 3.17
CA TRP A 244 -5.33 6.19 4.19
C TRP A 244 -5.46 4.79 4.80
N VAL A 245 -5.80 4.76 6.09
CA VAL A 245 -6.29 3.56 6.76
C VAL A 245 -7.78 3.43 6.47
N LYS A 246 -8.19 2.39 5.72
CA LYS A 246 -9.55 2.28 5.16
C LYS A 246 -10.67 1.90 6.16
N PHE A 247 -10.39 1.58 7.44
CA PHE A 247 -11.42 1.09 8.38
C PHE A 247 -11.28 1.58 9.84
N GLY A 248 -12.44 1.76 10.51
CA GLY A 248 -12.61 2.35 11.85
C GLY A 248 -12.62 1.35 13.00
N GLY A 249 -11.43 0.99 13.46
CA GLY A 249 -11.04 0.30 14.70
C GLY A 249 -9.50 0.24 14.69
N PRO A 250 -8.78 -0.30 15.69
CA PRO A 250 -7.32 -0.43 15.55
C PRO A 250 -7.05 -1.38 14.37
N PRO A 251 -6.58 -0.91 13.20
CA PRO A 251 -6.27 -1.79 12.10
C PRO A 251 -4.94 -2.48 12.40
N SER A 252 -4.68 -3.62 11.77
CA SER A 252 -3.30 -4.03 11.60
C SER A 252 -2.66 -3.10 10.56
N ASP A 253 -1.75 -2.22 11.00
CA ASP A 253 -0.87 -1.47 10.08
C ASP A 253 0.51 -2.10 10.11
N THR A 254 0.92 -2.67 8.98
CA THR A 254 2.22 -3.32 8.81
C THR A 254 3.37 -2.30 8.64
N SER A 255 3.10 -0.99 8.72
CA SER A 255 4.15 0.04 8.70
C SER A 255 5.24 -0.16 9.77
N LEU A 256 4.89 -0.70 10.94
CA LEU A 256 5.77 -0.91 12.09
C LEU A 256 6.33 -2.33 12.23
N MET A 257 6.25 -3.17 11.21
CA MET A 257 6.95 -4.45 11.23
C MET A 257 8.45 -4.25 10.95
N LYS A 258 9.29 -5.19 11.38
CA LYS A 258 10.72 -5.14 11.03
C LYS A 258 10.92 -5.19 9.51
N ALA A 259 11.82 -4.36 8.99
CA ALA A 259 12.23 -4.41 7.59
C ALA A 259 12.79 -5.80 7.21
N PRO A 260 12.77 -6.19 5.92
CA PRO A 260 13.42 -7.40 5.44
C PRO A 260 14.92 -7.38 5.76
N ILE A 261 15.47 -8.57 6.04
CA ILE A 261 16.92 -8.77 6.13
C ILE A 261 17.42 -9.09 4.72
N ALA A 262 18.05 -8.10 4.08
CA ALA A 262 18.70 -8.28 2.79
C ALA A 262 20.18 -8.61 3.04
N LYS A 263 20.49 -9.89 3.27
CA LYS A 263 21.86 -10.41 3.46
C LYS A 263 22.18 -11.46 2.42
#